data_AF-A0A8C1L2B7-F1
#
_entry.id   AF-A0A8C1L2B7-F1
#
_cell.length_a   1.000
_cell.length_b   1.000
_cell.length_c   1.000
_cell.angle_alpha   90.00
_cell.angle_beta   90.00
_cell.angle_gamma   90.00
#
_symmetry.space_group_name_H-M   'P 1'
#
loop_
_entity.id
_entity.type
_entity.pdbx_description
1 polymer ?
#
loop_
_entity_poly.entity_id
_entity_poly.type
_entity_poly.pdbx_seq_one_letter_code
_entity_poly.pdbx_strand_id
1 'polypeptide(L)'
;MMWSSSSTSISTVNALKCYVCGSATTNQECNKSEQDCQAPLDTCMTTVGTLGGFTAISKTCSNSKLCTSAAAIASVDNNGNGVQVIIK
;
A
#
# COMPACT_ATOMS: atom_id res chain seq x y z
N MET A 1 -43.22 -16.33 -5.19
CA MET A 1 -42.06 -15.92 -4.38
C MET A 1 -40.94 -15.60 -5.36
N MET A 2 -40.79 -14.33 -5.72
CA MET A 2 -39.75 -13.86 -6.64
C MET A 2 -38.48 -13.61 -5.81
N TRP A 3 -37.48 -14.47 -5.92
CA TRP A 3 -36.12 -14.08 -5.55
C TRP A 3 -35.44 -13.62 -6.83
N SER A 4 -35.23 -12.31 -6.95
CA SER A 4 -34.61 -11.69 -8.11
C SER A 4 -33.18 -12.19 -8.27
N SER A 5 -32.92 -12.90 -9.38
CA SER A 5 -31.58 -13.13 -9.91
C SER A 5 -30.97 -11.79 -10.30
N SER A 6 -30.29 -11.13 -9.35
CA SER A 6 -29.43 -10.01 -9.67
C SER A 6 -28.16 -10.61 -10.27
N SER A 7 -28.12 -10.73 -11.60
CA SER A 7 -26.88 -10.86 -12.35
C SER A 7 -26.12 -9.55 -12.19
N THR A 8 -25.44 -9.39 -11.06
CA THR A 8 -24.44 -8.35 -10.89
C THR A 8 -23.34 -8.73 -11.88
N SER A 9 -23.18 -7.97 -12.95
CA SER A 9 -21.98 -8.03 -13.77
C SER A 9 -20.80 -7.89 -12.81
N ILE A 10 -20.09 -8.99 -12.56
CA ILE A 10 -18.79 -8.95 -11.91
C ILE A 10 -17.90 -8.30 -12.95
N SER A 11 -17.91 -6.97 -12.98
CA SER A 11 -16.77 -6.23 -13.49
C SER A 11 -15.61 -6.75 -12.67
N THR A 12 -14.80 -7.62 -13.28
CA THR A 12 -13.45 -7.89 -12.80
C THR A 12 -12.73 -6.54 -12.85
N VAL A 13 -12.96 -5.70 -11.85
CA VAL A 13 -12.05 -4.62 -11.51
C VAL A 13 -10.76 -5.38 -11.32
N ASN A 14 -9.83 -5.20 -12.27
CA ASN A 14 -8.58 -5.93 -12.28
C ASN A 14 -7.97 -5.71 -10.90
N ALA A 15 -8.04 -6.72 -10.03
CA ALA A 15 -7.78 -6.51 -8.61
C ALA A 15 -6.35 -5.97 -8.52
N LEU A 16 -6.19 -4.81 -7.91
CA LEU A 16 -4.88 -4.19 -7.81
C LEU A 16 -4.00 -5.15 -7.01
N LYS A 17 -2.91 -5.63 -7.59
CA LYS A 17 -1.95 -6.45 -6.88
C LYS A 17 -0.87 -5.57 -6.27
N CYS A 18 -0.74 -5.63 -4.96
CA CYS A 18 0.29 -4.92 -4.22
C CYS A 18 1.16 -5.90 -3.44
N TYR A 19 2.43 -5.56 -3.28
CA TYR A 19 3.24 -6.22 -2.25
C TYR A 19 2.73 -5.84 -0.86
N VAL A 20 2.70 -6.80 0.05
CA VAL A 20 2.28 -6.58 1.44
C VAL A 20 3.36 -7.10 2.39
N CYS A 21 3.83 -6.23 3.28
CA CYS A 21 4.74 -6.60 4.36
C CYS A 21 4.58 -5.62 5.55
N GLY A 22 4.69 -6.16 6.78
CA GLY A 22 4.52 -5.36 8.01
C GLY A 22 5.76 -4.53 8.38
N SER A 23 6.95 -5.09 8.18
CA SER A 23 8.23 -4.42 8.41
C SER A 23 9.35 -5.27 7.84
N ALA A 24 10.13 -4.70 6.91
CA ALA A 24 11.29 -5.34 6.31
C ALA A 24 12.46 -4.36 6.27
N THR A 25 13.69 -4.87 6.30
CA THR A 25 14.88 -4.00 6.24
C THR A 25 15.31 -3.68 4.81
N THR A 26 14.86 -4.49 3.84
CA THR A 26 15.16 -4.32 2.42
C THR A 26 13.91 -4.46 1.56
N ASN A 27 13.91 -3.82 0.39
CA ASN A 27 12.77 -3.90 -0.52
C ASN A 27 12.57 -5.33 -1.06
N GLN A 28 13.65 -6.08 -1.29
CA GLN A 28 13.63 -7.46 -1.75
C GLN A 28 12.97 -8.39 -0.73
N GLU A 29 13.22 -8.16 0.56
CA GLU A 29 12.57 -8.91 1.63
C GLU A 29 11.07 -8.62 1.68
N CYS A 30 10.67 -7.35 1.50
CA CYS A 30 9.27 -6.96 1.49
C CYS A 30 8.51 -7.43 0.23
N ASN A 31 9.18 -7.49 -0.93
CA ASN A 31 8.61 -7.90 -2.22
C ASN A 31 8.48 -9.43 -2.37
N LYS A 32 8.17 -10.15 -1.29
CA LYS A 32 7.99 -11.61 -1.30
C LYS A 32 6.53 -12.04 -1.30
N SER A 33 5.63 -11.16 -0.88
CA SER A 33 4.21 -11.46 -0.78
C SER A 33 3.43 -10.41 -1.57
N GLU A 34 2.71 -10.87 -2.58
CA GLU A 34 1.73 -10.06 -3.32
C GLU A 34 0.33 -10.47 -2.90
N GLN A 35 -0.56 -9.49 -2.80
CA GLN A 35 -1.96 -9.70 -2.48
C GLN A 35 -2.84 -8.89 -3.41
N ASP A 36 -3.96 -9.48 -3.80
CA ASP A 36 -5.06 -8.79 -4.47
C ASP A 36 -5.77 -7.85 -3.49
N CYS A 37 -5.60 -6.56 -3.68
CA CYS A 37 -6.29 -5.53 -2.92
C CYS A 37 -7.78 -5.58 -3.21
N GLN A 38 -8.56 -5.60 -2.13
CA GLN A 38 -10.02 -5.57 -2.19
C GLN A 38 -10.51 -4.12 -2.15
N ALA A 39 -11.58 -3.82 -2.88
CA ALA A 39 -12.24 -2.53 -2.78
C ALA A 39 -12.59 -2.23 -1.30
N PRO A 40 -12.39 -0.99 -0.81
CA PRO A 40 -12.11 0.24 -1.57
C PRO A 40 -10.62 0.55 -1.78
N LEU A 41 -9.71 -0.41 -1.61
CA LEU A 41 -8.26 -0.19 -1.71
C LEU A 41 -7.82 -0.20 -3.18
N ASP A 42 -7.63 1.00 -3.73
CA ASP A 42 -7.32 1.25 -5.14
C ASP A 42 -5.86 1.62 -5.43
N THR A 43 -4.97 1.61 -4.44
CA THR A 43 -3.54 1.94 -4.64
C THR A 43 -2.61 1.15 -3.71
N CYS A 44 -1.35 1.01 -4.11
CA CYS A 44 -0.30 0.44 -3.27
C CYS A 44 0.41 1.54 -2.49
N MET A 45 0.48 1.41 -1.17
CA MET A 45 1.28 2.27 -0.30
C MET A 45 2.56 1.56 0.09
N THR A 46 3.70 2.21 -0.11
CA THR A 46 4.98 1.82 0.49
C THR A 46 5.43 2.91 1.44
N THR A 47 5.70 2.55 2.69
CA THR A 47 6.28 3.44 3.70
C THR A 47 7.71 3.01 3.96
N VAL A 48 8.65 3.93 3.87
CA VAL A 48 10.06 3.74 4.21
C VAL A 48 10.39 4.68 5.36
N GLY A 49 10.57 4.11 6.55
CA GLY A 49 11.03 4.83 7.73
C GLY A 49 12.54 4.64 7.90
N THR A 50 13.27 5.71 8.13
CA THR A 50 14.70 5.67 8.45
C THR A 50 14.95 6.40 9.76
N LEU A 51 15.66 5.76 10.69
CA LEU A 51 16.04 6.37 11.96
C LEU A 51 17.38 5.82 12.42
N GLY A 52 18.39 6.70 12.54
CA GLY A 52 19.70 6.32 13.09
C GLY A 52 20.40 5.22 12.30
N GLY A 53 20.23 5.20 10.97
CA GLY A 53 20.78 4.17 10.08
C GLY A 53 19.94 2.88 9.99
N PHE A 54 18.88 2.74 10.77
CA PHE A 54 17.91 1.65 10.62
C PHE A 54 16.85 2.04 9.61
N THR A 55 16.56 1.13 8.67
CA THR A 55 15.48 1.30 7.69
C THR A 55 14.40 0.25 7.93
N ALA A 56 13.15 0.70 7.95
CA ALA A 56 11.97 -0.14 8.03
C ALA A 56 11.05 0.17 6.84
N ILE A 57 10.75 -0.86 6.07
CA ILE A 57 9.89 -0.80 4.90
C ILE A 57 8.60 -1.54 5.22
N SER A 58 7.47 -0.89 4.99
CA SER A 58 6.16 -1.51 5.03
C SER A 58 5.47 -1.28 3.69
N LYS A 59 4.74 -2.28 3.22
CA LYS A 59 3.90 -2.17 2.03
C LYS A 59 2.51 -2.69 2.35
N THR A 60 1.50 -1.99 1.85
CA THR A 60 0.11 -2.35 2.11
C THR A 60 -0.79 -1.89 0.97
N CYS A 61 -1.92 -2.59 0.83
CA CYS A 61 -3.05 -2.09 0.07
C CYS A 61 -3.65 -0.88 0.79
N SER A 62 -3.85 0.22 0.08
CA SER A 62 -4.44 1.44 0.61
C SER A 62 -5.37 2.08 -0.41
N ASN A 63 -6.00 3.20 -0.07
CA ASN A 63 -6.73 4.02 -1.03
C ASN A 63 -5.96 5.31 -1.35
N SER A 64 -6.18 5.83 -2.54
CA SER A 64 -5.48 7.01 -3.07
C SER A 64 -5.54 8.21 -2.12
N LYS A 65 -6.70 8.47 -1.50
CA LYS A 65 -6.87 9.58 -0.55
C LYS A 65 -5.97 9.46 0.70
N LEU A 66 -5.91 8.28 1.31
CA LEU A 66 -5.04 8.03 2.46
C LEU A 66 -3.57 8.11 2.07
N CYS A 67 -3.20 7.53 0.93
CA CYS A 67 -1.84 7.61 0.40
C CYS A 67 -1.39 9.05 0.17
N THR A 68 -2.19 9.87 -0.49
CA THR A 68 -1.88 11.29 -0.73
C THR A 68 -1.76 12.06 0.59
N SER A 69 -2.65 11.78 1.55
CA SER A 69 -2.60 12.44 2.87
C SER A 69 -1.34 12.05 3.64
N ALA A 70 -0.98 10.77 3.63
CA ALA A 70 0.23 10.27 4.27
C ALA A 70 1.50 10.81 3.59
N ALA A 71 1.53 10.88 2.26
CA ALA A 71 2.64 11.45 1.50
C ALA A 71 2.79 12.96 1.74
N ALA A 72 1.69 13.68 1.96
CA ALA A 72 1.73 15.13 2.23
C ALA A 72 2.36 15.48 3.59
N ILE A 73 2.27 14.58 4.57
CA ILE A 73 2.88 14.77 5.90
C ILE A 73 4.21 14.02 6.07
N ALA A 74 4.58 13.19 5.09
CA ALA A 74 5.83 12.46 5.08
C ALA A 74 6.99 13.44 4.84
N SER A 75 8.01 13.36 5.68
CA SER A 75 9.18 14.22 5.60
C SER A 75 10.42 13.46 6.01
N VAL A 76 11.54 13.81 5.39
CA VAL A 76 12.88 13.36 5.76
C VAL A 76 13.73 14.57 6.13
N ASP A 77 14.57 14.43 7.15
CA ASP A 77 15.55 15.42 7.56
C ASP A 77 16.80 15.39 6.68
N ASN A 78 17.73 16.31 6.92
CA ASN A 78 18.99 16.41 6.15
C ASN A 78 19.91 15.19 6.32
N ASN A 79 19.69 14.38 7.35
CA ASN A 79 20.46 13.18 7.63
C ASN A 79 19.78 11.93 7.03
N GLY A 80 18.67 12.11 6.32
CA GLY A 80 17.87 11.04 5.73
C GLY A 80 17.01 10.29 6.74
N ASN A 81 16.86 10.79 7.98
CA ASN A 81 15.91 10.20 8.91
C ASN A 81 14.52 10.77 8.68
N GLY A 82 13.50 9.95 8.89
CA GLY A 82 12.12 10.34 8.74
C GLY A 82 11.34 9.26 8.02
N VAL A 83 10.24 9.68 7.40
CA VAL A 83 9.32 8.78 6.73
C VAL A 83 9.14 9.25 5.31
N GLN A 84 9.28 8.33 4.36
CA GLN A 84 8.93 8.52 2.97
C GLN A 84 7.75 7.61 2.62
N VAL A 85 6.79 8.16 1.87
CA VAL A 85 5.65 7.41 1.34
C VAL A 85 5.75 7.39 -0.18
N ILE A 86 5.68 6.20 -0.77
CA ILE A 86 5.72 5.96 -2.21
C ILE A 86 4.39 5.32 -2.60
N ILE A 87 3.72 5.91 -3.59
CA ILE A 87 2.42 5.50 -4.09
C ILE A 87 2.65 4.78 -5.43
N LYS A 88 2.05 3.60 -5.62
CA LYS A 88 2.10 2.84 -6.87
C LYS A 88 0.72 2.37 -7.30
#